data_AF-A0A2E7ZR79-F1
#
_entry.id   AF-A0A2E7ZR79-F1
#
_cell.length_a   1.000
_cell.length_b   1.000
_cell.length_c   1.000
_cell.angle_alpha   90.00
_cell.angle_beta   90.00
_cell.angle_gamma   90.00
#
_symmetry.space_group_name_H-M   'P 1'
#
loop_
_entity.id
_entity.type
_entity.pdbx_description
1 polymer ?
#
loop_
_entity_poly.entity_id
_entity_poly.type
_entity_poly.pdbx_seq_one_letter_code
_entity_poly.pdbx_strand_id
1 'polypeptide(L)'
;MTEEQQDTSEQVEPQSEQVEAQSEQPAAVETNKEEPSTAPEQAADDNASEDEDEQENGSEAIEALKKLPAPLLGRLCRGIPMRTFLAELARLDRSVYFRYFKGYRPVKITAKRLQQVVTREVFERDNGMLAQLLIYNWDEFQWKLYGDLQKHVKAINEDVEAIEHISAEEADPIFDDLTERFDARDVAIAAMINGLRVDEDYLKGRFPTLL
;
A
#
# COMPACT_ATOMS: atom_id res chain seq x y z
N MET A 1 10.34 -50.84 -44.70
CA MET A 1 8.97 -51.36 -44.61
C MET A 1 8.33 -50.56 -43.48
N THR A 2 7.57 -49.50 -43.67
CA THR A 2 6.66 -48.98 -44.73
C THR A 2 6.51 -47.47 -44.39
N GLU A 3 6.61 -46.51 -45.33
CA GLU A 3 5.48 -45.86 -46.07
C GLU A 3 4.37 -45.36 -45.11
N GLU A 4 3.94 -44.09 -45.02
CA GLU A 4 3.48 -43.05 -45.99
C GLU A 4 3.43 -41.67 -45.25
N GLN A 5 3.75 -40.50 -45.84
CA GLN A 5 2.89 -39.54 -46.61
C GLN A 5 1.65 -39.04 -45.83
N GLN A 6 1.19 -37.77 -45.76
CA GLN A 6 1.11 -36.56 -46.61
C GLN A 6 0.98 -35.32 -45.67
N ASP A 7 1.55 -34.13 -45.92
CA ASP A 7 1.13 -33.04 -46.84
C ASP A 7 -0.27 -32.45 -46.56
N THR A 8 -0.33 -31.19 -46.09
CA THR A 8 -1.07 -30.10 -46.76
C THR A 8 -0.71 -28.73 -46.20
N SER A 9 -0.46 -27.84 -47.14
CA SER A 9 -0.28 -26.40 -47.00
C SER A 9 -1.63 -25.70 -46.86
N GLU A 10 -1.73 -24.58 -46.14
CA GLU A 10 -2.65 -23.53 -46.55
C GLU A 10 -2.15 -22.13 -46.17
N GLN A 11 -2.03 -21.32 -47.22
CA GLN A 11 -1.63 -19.93 -47.26
C GLN A 11 -2.80 -19.05 -46.82
N VAL A 12 -2.56 -18.00 -46.03
CA VAL A 12 -3.52 -16.90 -45.87
C VAL A 12 -2.77 -15.57 -45.91
N GLU A 13 -2.88 -14.90 -47.04
CA GLU A 13 -2.88 -13.45 -47.30
C GLU A 13 -3.34 -13.31 -48.77
N PRO A 14 -3.87 -12.15 -49.26
CA PRO A 14 -3.69 -10.79 -48.76
C PRO A 14 -4.95 -9.88 -48.91
N GLN A 15 -4.72 -8.56 -48.77
CA GLN A 15 -5.44 -7.40 -49.32
C GLN A 15 -6.52 -6.76 -48.42
N SER A 16 -6.32 -5.59 -47.80
CA SER A 16 -5.98 -4.23 -48.27
C SER A 16 -7.22 -3.40 -48.62
N GLU A 17 -7.51 -2.35 -47.83
CA GLU A 17 -8.16 -1.14 -48.37
C GLU A 17 -7.88 0.07 -47.47
N GLN A 18 -7.34 1.12 -48.10
CA GLN A 18 -7.17 2.47 -47.58
C GLN A 18 -8.46 3.25 -47.83
N VAL A 19 -8.85 4.14 -46.92
CA VAL A 19 -9.53 5.39 -47.31
C VAL A 19 -8.97 6.55 -46.48
N GLU A 20 -8.56 7.56 -47.24
CA GLU A 20 -7.96 8.85 -46.92
C GLU A 20 -8.98 9.90 -46.43
N ALA A 21 -8.43 10.99 -45.86
CA ALA A 21 -8.93 12.37 -45.94
C ALA A 21 -10.23 12.74 -45.17
N GLN A 22 -10.42 13.91 -44.57
CA GLN A 22 -9.70 15.19 -44.58
C GLN A 22 -10.26 16.09 -43.44
N SER A 23 -9.39 17.00 -42.98
CA SER A 23 -9.60 18.38 -42.47
C SER A 23 -11.01 18.96 -42.30
N GLU A 24 -11.24 19.69 -41.18
CA GLU A 24 -11.45 21.16 -41.14
C GLU A 24 -11.97 21.63 -39.75
N GLN A 25 -11.19 22.49 -39.08
CA GLN A 25 -11.65 23.61 -38.23
C GLN A 25 -11.47 24.88 -39.10
N PRO A 26 -12.13 26.07 -38.87
CA PRO A 26 -12.26 26.75 -37.57
C PRO A 26 -13.43 27.76 -37.39
N ALA A 27 -13.37 28.52 -36.27
CA ALA A 27 -13.93 29.87 -36.01
C ALA A 27 -15.45 29.96 -35.68
N ALA A 28 -15.99 30.86 -34.86
CA ALA A 28 -15.55 32.02 -34.08
C ALA A 28 -16.59 32.25 -32.94
N VAL A 29 -16.16 32.69 -31.75
CA VAL A 29 -16.48 33.98 -31.11
C VAL A 29 -17.95 34.40 -31.12
N GLU A 30 -18.59 34.37 -29.94
CA GLU A 30 -19.46 35.48 -29.55
C GLU A 30 -19.43 35.74 -28.04
N THR A 31 -19.18 37.00 -27.75
CA THR A 31 -19.02 37.69 -26.48
C THR A 31 -20.32 37.78 -25.69
N ASN A 32 -20.28 37.60 -24.36
CA ASN A 32 -21.24 38.25 -23.47
C ASN A 32 -20.62 38.64 -22.13
N LYS A 33 -20.31 39.94 -22.06
CA LYS A 33 -20.65 40.91 -21.01
C LYS A 33 -20.40 40.51 -19.54
N GLU A 34 -19.31 41.03 -19.00
CA GLU A 34 -19.14 41.34 -17.58
C GLU A 34 -20.10 42.45 -17.15
N GLU A 35 -20.78 42.25 -16.01
CA GLU A 35 -20.99 43.29 -15.00
C GLU A 35 -20.71 42.69 -13.61
N PRO A 36 -20.06 43.43 -12.69
CA PRO A 36 -19.59 42.92 -11.42
C PRO A 36 -20.69 43.05 -10.37
N SER A 37 -20.98 41.96 -9.66
CA SER A 37 -21.87 42.00 -8.50
C SER A 37 -21.28 41.16 -7.37
N THR A 38 -20.76 41.91 -6.38
CA THR A 38 -20.73 41.60 -4.95
C THR A 38 -20.02 40.33 -4.51
N ALA A 39 -18.86 40.54 -3.88
CA ALA A 39 -18.29 39.61 -2.90
C ALA A 39 -19.37 39.14 -1.90
N PRO A 40 -19.24 37.90 -1.41
CA PRO A 40 -18.82 37.78 -0.04
C PRO A 40 -17.53 36.96 0.09
N GLU A 41 -16.60 37.62 0.77
CA GLU A 41 -15.58 37.07 1.65
C GLU A 41 -16.07 35.81 2.40
N GLN A 42 -15.14 34.90 2.68
CA GLN A 42 -15.23 33.72 3.58
C GLN A 42 -15.68 32.39 2.93
N ALA A 43 -14.71 31.70 2.33
CA ALA A 43 -14.67 30.24 2.26
C ALA A 43 -13.19 29.80 2.17
N ALA A 44 -12.45 30.00 3.25
CA ALA A 44 -11.09 29.50 3.40
C ALA A 44 -10.83 29.27 4.89
N ASP A 45 -11.44 28.24 5.46
CA ASP A 45 -11.02 27.75 6.78
C ASP A 45 -11.50 26.31 7.15
N ASP A 46 -12.04 25.53 6.20
CA ASP A 46 -12.47 24.14 6.49
C ASP A 46 -11.56 23.06 5.87
N ASN A 47 -10.48 23.44 5.16
CA ASN A 47 -9.60 22.49 4.48
C ASN A 47 -8.28 22.22 5.22
N ALA A 48 -8.02 22.92 6.32
CA ALA A 48 -6.78 22.79 7.08
C ALA A 48 -6.77 21.53 7.97
N SER A 49 -7.93 21.06 8.44
CA SER A 49 -8.00 19.87 9.31
C SER A 49 -7.72 18.56 8.56
N GLU A 50 -8.18 18.43 7.31
CA GLU A 50 -7.95 17.21 6.52
C GLU A 50 -6.46 17.04 6.13
N ASP A 51 -5.78 18.15 5.81
CA ASP A 51 -4.36 18.14 5.46
C ASP A 51 -3.43 17.84 6.66
N GLU A 52 -3.86 18.18 7.89
CA GLU A 52 -3.13 17.89 9.13
C GLU A 52 -3.28 16.40 9.52
N ASP A 53 -4.50 15.87 9.48
CA ASP A 53 -4.80 14.47 9.80
C ASP A 53 -4.10 13.49 8.83
N GLU A 54 -4.04 13.81 7.52
CA GLU A 54 -3.34 12.98 6.54
C GLU A 54 -1.82 12.96 6.75
N GLN A 55 -1.24 14.09 7.19
CA GLN A 55 0.20 14.19 7.48
C GLN A 55 0.57 13.45 8.77
N GLU A 56 -0.24 13.56 9.82
CA GLU A 56 -0.01 12.87 11.09
C GLU A 56 -0.05 11.35 10.90
N ASN A 57 -1.11 10.84 10.27
CA ASN A 57 -1.23 9.43 9.94
C ASN A 57 -0.07 8.93 9.04
N GLY A 58 0.45 9.79 8.16
CA GLY A 58 1.56 9.46 7.27
C GLY A 58 2.88 9.30 8.03
N SER A 59 3.11 10.20 9.00
CA SER A 59 4.26 10.16 9.90
C SER A 59 4.25 8.90 10.77
N GLU A 60 3.11 8.57 11.38
CA GLU A 60 2.97 7.37 12.22
C GLU A 60 3.27 6.09 11.43
N ALA A 61 2.74 5.97 10.21
CA ALA A 61 2.99 4.83 9.33
C ALA A 61 4.48 4.69 8.98
N ILE A 62 5.20 5.80 8.77
CA ILE A 62 6.65 5.79 8.53
C ILE A 62 7.37 5.25 9.76
N GLU A 63 7.08 5.78 10.95
CA GLU A 63 7.74 5.38 12.20
C GLU A 63 7.47 3.90 12.53
N ALA A 64 6.24 3.44 12.30
CA ALA A 64 5.86 2.04 12.42
C ALA A 64 6.71 1.13 11.51
N LEU A 65 6.93 1.52 10.24
CA LEU A 65 7.77 0.76 9.32
C LEU A 65 9.27 0.86 9.64
N LYS A 66 9.75 1.98 10.20
CA LYS A 66 11.16 2.13 10.62
C LYS A 66 11.53 1.20 11.78
N LYS A 67 10.58 0.85 12.65
CA LYS A 67 10.76 -0.12 13.73
C LYS A 67 10.98 -1.55 13.23
N LEU A 68 10.62 -1.86 11.98
CA LEU A 68 10.79 -3.20 11.43
C LEU A 68 12.26 -3.48 11.08
N PRO A 69 12.84 -4.58 11.59
CA PRO A 69 14.15 -5.05 11.15
C PRO A 69 14.08 -5.51 9.69
N ALA A 70 15.22 -5.44 8.98
CA ALA A 70 15.28 -5.74 7.55
C ALA A 70 14.69 -7.11 7.13
N PRO A 71 14.84 -8.21 7.90
CA PRO A 71 14.20 -9.49 7.59
C PRO A 71 12.67 -9.43 7.65
N LEU A 72 12.10 -8.73 8.64
CA LEU A 72 10.65 -8.56 8.77
C LEU A 72 10.10 -7.62 7.71
N LEU A 73 10.81 -6.55 7.37
CA LEU A 73 10.42 -5.69 6.25
C LEU A 73 10.37 -6.46 4.92
N GLY A 74 11.35 -7.33 4.68
CA GLY A 74 11.35 -8.20 3.50
C GLY A 74 10.21 -9.23 3.52
N ARG A 75 9.76 -9.66 4.69
CA ARG A 75 8.58 -10.52 4.85
C ARG A 75 7.28 -9.75 4.64
N LEU A 76 7.14 -8.55 5.20
CA LEU A 76 6.02 -7.64 4.96
C LEU A 76 5.84 -7.43 3.46
N CYS A 77 6.90 -7.05 2.75
CA CYS A 77 6.90 -6.82 1.31
C CYS A 77 6.51 -8.07 0.49
N ARG A 78 6.70 -9.28 1.04
CA ARG A 78 6.29 -10.53 0.38
C ARG A 78 4.80 -10.82 0.54
N GLY A 79 4.18 -10.35 1.62
CA GLY A 79 2.76 -10.51 1.89
C GLY A 79 1.87 -9.58 1.07
N ILE A 80 2.43 -8.52 0.46
CA ILE A 80 1.63 -7.51 -0.24
C ILE A 80 1.02 -8.07 -1.55
N PRO A 81 -0.30 -7.95 -1.75
CA PRO A 81 -0.96 -8.33 -3.00
C PRO A 81 -0.63 -7.33 -4.13
N MET A 82 0.46 -7.58 -4.86
CA MET A 82 1.03 -6.67 -5.87
C MET A 82 0.05 -6.11 -6.89
N ARG A 83 -0.98 -6.86 -7.28
CA ARG A 83 -1.96 -6.35 -8.26
C ARG A 83 -2.81 -5.22 -7.67
N THR A 84 -3.34 -5.41 -6.47
CA THR A 84 -4.18 -4.42 -5.77
C THR A 84 -3.34 -3.22 -5.37
N PHE A 85 -2.21 -3.47 -4.71
CA PHE A 85 -1.26 -2.45 -4.28
C PHE A 85 -0.85 -1.50 -5.42
N LEU A 86 -0.52 -2.02 -6.61
CA LEU A 86 -0.12 -1.17 -7.73
C LEU A 86 -1.27 -0.37 -8.33
N ALA A 87 -2.49 -0.92 -8.33
CA ALA A 87 -3.67 -0.21 -8.81
C ALA A 87 -3.99 0.99 -7.90
N GLU A 88 -3.89 0.79 -6.59
CA GLU A 88 -4.07 1.84 -5.59
C GLU A 88 -2.94 2.86 -5.63
N LEU A 89 -1.69 2.40 -5.73
CA LEU A 89 -0.52 3.28 -5.86
C LEU A 89 -0.62 4.15 -7.12
N ALA A 90 -1.05 3.58 -8.25
CA ALA A 90 -1.26 4.36 -9.48
C ALA A 90 -2.37 5.42 -9.35
N ARG A 91 -3.29 5.26 -8.40
CA ARG A 91 -4.34 6.24 -8.10
C ARG A 91 -3.85 7.31 -7.12
N LEU A 92 -3.19 6.89 -6.04
CA LEU A 92 -2.82 7.74 -4.89
C LEU A 92 -1.47 8.44 -5.08
N ASP A 93 -0.43 7.72 -5.52
CA ASP A 93 0.89 8.29 -5.78
C ASP A 93 1.40 7.87 -7.17
N ARG A 94 0.88 8.59 -8.17
CA ARG A 94 1.29 8.44 -9.57
C ARG A 94 2.79 8.63 -9.75
N SER A 95 3.42 9.49 -8.95
CA SER A 95 4.84 9.82 -9.11
C SER A 95 5.72 8.61 -8.81
N VAL A 96 5.46 7.92 -7.71
CA VAL A 96 6.16 6.69 -7.32
C VAL A 96 5.81 5.56 -8.28
N TYR A 97 4.53 5.40 -8.62
CA TYR A 97 4.11 4.40 -9.60
C TYR A 97 4.88 4.55 -10.91
N PHE A 98 4.93 5.77 -11.47
CA PHE A 98 5.59 6.00 -12.74
C PHE A 98 7.11 5.85 -12.66
N ARG A 99 7.73 6.23 -11.54
CA ARG A 99 9.17 6.15 -11.32
C ARG A 99 9.67 4.70 -11.21
N TYR A 100 8.93 3.83 -10.52
CA TYR A 100 9.44 2.50 -10.17
C TYR A 100 8.73 1.32 -10.83
N PHE A 101 7.46 1.47 -11.19
CA PHE A 101 6.57 0.36 -11.55
C PHE A 101 5.93 0.48 -12.93
N LYS A 102 6.00 1.64 -13.60
CA LYS A 102 5.51 1.79 -14.98
C LYS A 102 6.09 0.71 -15.89
N GLY A 103 5.21 0.02 -16.61
CA GLY A 103 5.61 -1.01 -17.59
C GLY A 103 5.99 -2.36 -16.98
N TYR A 104 6.02 -2.49 -15.65
CA TYR A 104 6.21 -3.79 -15.00
C TYR A 104 4.89 -4.55 -14.97
N ARG A 105 4.98 -5.87 -15.17
CA ARG A 105 3.87 -6.77 -14.88
C ARG A 105 3.83 -7.05 -13.38
N PRO A 106 2.67 -6.99 -12.69
CA PRO A 106 2.58 -7.22 -11.24
C PRO A 106 3.28 -8.51 -10.79
N VAL A 107 3.08 -9.61 -11.53
CA VAL A 107 3.68 -10.93 -11.26
C VAL A 107 5.20 -11.00 -11.39
N LYS A 108 5.84 -9.96 -11.94
CA LYS A 108 7.30 -9.87 -12.10
C LYS A 108 7.96 -8.98 -11.06
N ILE A 109 7.17 -8.26 -10.26
CA ILE A 109 7.69 -7.45 -9.16
C ILE A 109 7.98 -8.37 -7.99
N THR A 110 9.23 -8.38 -7.56
CA THR A 110 9.68 -9.20 -6.44
C THR A 110 9.58 -8.42 -5.14
N ALA A 111 9.43 -9.12 -4.01
CA ALA A 111 9.48 -8.50 -2.68
C ALA A 111 10.76 -7.67 -2.46
N LYS A 112 11.90 -8.12 -3.02
CA LYS A 112 13.17 -7.38 -2.97
C LYS A 112 13.09 -6.04 -3.71
N ARG A 113 12.42 -6.01 -4.87
CA ARG A 113 12.22 -4.76 -5.62
C ARG A 113 11.32 -3.81 -4.85
N LEU A 114 10.23 -4.32 -4.26
CA LEU A 114 9.37 -3.50 -3.41
C LEU A 114 10.15 -2.94 -2.23
N GLN A 115 10.88 -3.78 -1.50
CA GLN A 115 11.72 -3.36 -0.36
C GLN A 115 12.70 -2.24 -0.73
N GLN A 116 13.32 -2.30 -1.91
CA GLN A 116 14.19 -1.21 -2.40
C GLN A 116 13.43 0.11 -2.61
N VAL A 117 12.19 0.04 -3.08
CA VAL A 117 11.32 1.22 -3.24
C VAL A 117 10.91 1.75 -1.88
N VAL A 118 10.52 0.88 -0.95
CA VAL A 118 10.19 1.27 0.44
C VAL A 118 11.36 2.00 1.09
N THR A 119 12.57 1.44 1.02
CA THR A 119 13.75 2.10 1.59
C THR A 119 13.96 3.51 1.04
N ARG A 120 13.80 3.70 -0.27
CA ARG A 120 14.04 5.01 -0.90
C ARG A 120 12.90 6.01 -0.72
N GLU A 121 11.67 5.56 -0.81
CA GLU A 121 10.53 6.49 -0.78
C GLU A 121 10.03 6.69 0.64
N VAL A 122 9.93 5.63 1.45
CA VAL A 122 9.45 5.75 2.83
C VAL A 122 10.54 6.27 3.76
N PHE A 123 11.75 5.71 3.73
CA PHE A 123 12.77 6.05 4.73
C PHE A 123 13.68 7.22 4.34
N GLU A 124 13.99 7.38 3.04
CA GLU A 124 14.86 8.48 2.58
C GLU A 124 14.08 9.73 2.14
N ARG A 125 12.79 9.59 1.81
CA ARG A 125 11.96 10.68 1.28
C ARG A 125 10.68 10.92 2.10
N ASP A 126 10.55 10.23 3.23
CA ASP A 126 9.43 10.35 4.16
C ASP A 126 8.05 10.30 3.47
N ASN A 127 7.87 9.38 2.52
CA ASN A 127 6.62 9.20 1.81
C ASN A 127 5.60 8.45 2.69
N GLY A 128 4.82 9.20 3.47
CA GLY A 128 3.79 8.69 4.36
C GLY A 128 2.64 7.99 3.65
N MET A 129 2.23 8.48 2.47
CA MET A 129 1.18 7.86 1.66
C MET A 129 1.56 6.43 1.25
N LEU A 130 2.80 6.22 0.81
CA LEU A 130 3.30 4.89 0.47
C LEU A 130 3.40 4.00 1.71
N ALA A 131 3.78 4.56 2.87
CA ALA A 131 3.85 3.83 4.14
C ALA A 131 2.47 3.31 4.55
N GLN A 132 1.46 4.18 4.57
CA GLN A 132 0.07 3.82 4.87
C GLN A 132 -0.45 2.75 3.90
N LEU A 133 -0.20 2.94 2.60
CA LEU A 133 -0.68 2.00 1.59
C LEU A 133 -0.08 0.60 1.78
N LEU A 134 1.18 0.51 2.20
CA LEU A 134 1.84 -0.76 2.52
C LEU A 134 1.20 -1.43 3.73
N ILE A 135 0.98 -0.70 4.82
CA ILE A 135 0.34 -1.23 6.04
C ILE A 135 -1.08 -1.70 5.71
N TYR A 136 -1.88 -0.86 5.06
CA TYR A 136 -3.24 -1.19 4.65
C TYR A 136 -3.31 -2.48 3.81
N ASN A 137 -2.51 -2.58 2.75
CA ASN A 137 -2.50 -3.76 1.88
C ASN A 137 -1.99 -5.01 2.62
N TRP A 138 -1.12 -4.84 3.63
CA TRP A 138 -0.65 -5.96 4.43
C TRP A 138 -1.73 -6.44 5.39
N ASP A 139 -2.40 -5.52 6.09
CA ASP A 139 -3.49 -5.86 7.03
C ASP A 139 -4.68 -6.47 6.29
N GLU A 140 -5.03 -5.98 5.09
CA GLU A 140 -6.09 -6.58 4.27
C GLU A 140 -5.72 -8.03 3.88
N PHE A 141 -4.46 -8.27 3.51
CA PHE A 141 -3.99 -9.62 3.22
C PHE A 141 -3.98 -10.51 4.47
N GLN A 142 -3.62 -9.95 5.62
CA GLN A 142 -3.53 -10.62 6.92
C GLN A 142 -4.77 -10.40 7.79
N TRP A 143 -5.94 -10.18 7.18
CA TRP A 143 -7.15 -9.72 7.88
C TRP A 143 -7.56 -10.59 9.08
N LYS A 144 -7.27 -11.90 9.03
CA LYS A 144 -7.54 -12.81 10.16
C LYS A 144 -6.65 -12.52 11.36
N LEU A 145 -5.35 -12.38 11.11
CA LEU A 145 -4.38 -12.05 12.16
C LEU A 145 -4.65 -10.66 12.71
N TYR A 146 -4.84 -9.67 11.84
CA TYR A 146 -5.16 -8.31 12.25
C TYR A 146 -6.46 -8.25 13.06
N GLY A 147 -7.52 -8.91 12.58
CA GLY A 147 -8.79 -8.98 13.28
C GLY A 147 -8.71 -9.68 14.64
N ASP A 148 -7.88 -10.70 14.79
CA ASP A 148 -7.68 -11.38 16.07
C ASP A 148 -6.80 -10.56 17.03
N LEU A 149 -5.78 -9.87 16.53
CA LEU A 149 -4.99 -8.92 17.30
C LEU A 149 -5.89 -7.80 17.85
N GLN A 150 -6.74 -7.21 17.00
CA GLN A 150 -7.69 -6.18 17.43
C GLN A 150 -8.66 -6.67 18.51
N LYS A 151 -9.14 -7.92 18.43
CA LYS A 151 -10.02 -8.48 19.47
C LYS A 151 -9.31 -8.55 20.81
N HIS A 152 -8.06 -8.99 20.82
CA HIS A 152 -7.26 -9.07 22.04
C HIS A 152 -6.99 -7.69 22.64
N VAL A 153 -6.63 -6.71 21.82
CA VAL A 153 -6.41 -5.33 22.29
C VAL A 153 -7.70 -4.72 22.83
N LYS A 154 -8.83 -4.92 22.16
CA LYS A 154 -10.15 -4.47 22.63
C LYS A 154 -10.61 -5.15 23.92
N ALA A 155 -10.09 -6.34 24.22
CA ALA A 155 -10.36 -7.02 25.48
C ALA A 155 -9.61 -6.39 26.67
N ILE A 156 -8.49 -5.69 26.42
CA ILE A 156 -7.79 -4.88 27.44
C ILE A 156 -8.59 -3.60 27.70
N ASN A 157 -8.90 -2.84 26.64
CA ASN A 157 -9.75 -1.66 26.70
C ASN A 157 -10.55 -1.52 25.40
N GLU A 158 -11.85 -1.30 25.51
CA GLU A 158 -12.73 -1.10 24.35
C GLU A 158 -12.33 0.15 23.56
N ASP A 159 -11.88 1.20 24.27
CA ASP A 159 -11.26 2.38 23.68
C ASP A 159 -9.74 2.15 23.53
N VAL A 160 -9.34 1.71 22.33
CA VAL A 160 -7.96 1.35 22.01
C VAL A 160 -7.03 2.56 22.07
N GLU A 161 -7.52 3.76 21.75
CA GLU A 161 -6.74 4.99 21.77
C GLU A 161 -6.39 5.43 23.21
N ALA A 162 -7.20 5.01 24.19
CA ALA A 162 -6.93 5.25 25.60
C ALA A 162 -5.84 4.33 26.19
N ILE A 163 -5.34 3.34 25.42
CA ILE A 163 -4.27 2.46 25.87
C ILE A 163 -2.93 3.18 25.67
N GLU A 164 -2.35 3.68 26.75
CA GLU A 164 -1.00 4.27 26.72
C GLU A 164 0.10 3.20 26.67
N HIS A 165 -0.12 2.07 27.34
CA HIS A 165 0.86 1.00 27.49
C HIS A 165 0.18 -0.34 27.79
N ILE A 166 0.74 -1.43 27.25
CA ILE A 166 0.35 -2.83 27.52
C ILE A 166 1.54 -3.50 28.19
N SER A 167 1.33 -3.97 29.42
CA SER A 167 2.37 -4.64 30.20
C SER A 167 2.75 -6.00 29.60
N ALA A 168 3.93 -6.52 29.96
CA ALA A 168 4.36 -7.86 29.55
C ALA A 168 3.36 -8.96 29.98
N GLU A 169 2.76 -8.83 31.17
CA GLU A 169 1.78 -9.79 31.70
C GLU A 169 0.47 -9.82 30.88
N GLU A 170 0.07 -8.68 30.32
CA GLU A 170 -1.08 -8.56 29.42
C GLU A 170 -0.74 -8.98 27.99
N ALA A 171 0.48 -8.70 27.54
CA ALA A 171 0.95 -9.01 26.20
C ALA A 171 1.21 -10.52 25.99
N ASP A 172 1.74 -11.22 27.00
CA ASP A 172 2.06 -12.65 26.94
C ASP A 172 0.88 -13.52 26.46
N PRO A 173 -0.32 -13.48 27.06
CA PRO A 173 -1.44 -14.30 26.60
C PRO A 173 -1.90 -13.98 25.18
N ILE A 174 -1.77 -12.71 24.75
CA ILE A 174 -2.08 -12.28 23.38
C ILE A 174 -1.12 -12.93 22.40
N PHE A 175 0.19 -12.82 22.68
CA PHE A 175 1.21 -13.37 21.81
C PHE A 175 1.23 -14.89 21.81
N ASP A 176 0.97 -15.54 22.95
CA ASP A 176 0.85 -17.00 23.03
C ASP A 176 -0.29 -17.50 22.13
N ASP A 177 -1.50 -16.93 22.25
CA ASP A 177 -2.66 -17.33 21.43
C ASP A 177 -2.45 -17.04 19.92
N LEU A 178 -1.89 -15.89 19.58
CA LEU A 178 -1.64 -15.54 18.18
C LEU A 178 -0.54 -16.41 17.57
N THR A 179 0.54 -16.71 18.30
CA THR A 179 1.65 -17.52 17.78
C THR A 179 1.34 -19.02 17.72
N GLU A 180 0.29 -19.49 18.42
CA GLU A 180 -0.24 -20.84 18.23
C GLU A 180 -0.90 -21.02 16.84
N ARG A 181 -1.48 -19.93 16.30
CA ARG A 181 -2.34 -19.98 15.09
C ARG A 181 -1.70 -19.34 13.86
N PHE A 182 -0.75 -18.42 14.05
CA PHE A 182 -0.10 -17.64 12.99
C PHE A 182 1.43 -17.73 13.08
N ASP A 183 2.13 -17.47 11.96
CA ASP A 183 3.60 -17.43 11.96
C ASP A 183 4.08 -16.29 12.86
N ALA A 184 4.99 -16.60 13.79
CA ALA A 184 5.52 -15.63 14.76
C ALA A 184 6.08 -14.35 14.12
N ARG A 185 6.59 -14.42 12.88
CA ARG A 185 7.04 -13.22 12.15
C ARG A 185 5.90 -12.35 11.69
N ASP A 186 4.79 -12.94 11.26
CA ASP A 186 3.61 -12.16 10.88
C ASP A 186 2.99 -11.52 12.13
N VAL A 187 2.95 -12.24 13.26
CA VAL A 187 2.51 -11.69 14.55
C VAL A 187 3.38 -10.50 14.98
N ALA A 188 4.71 -10.65 14.91
CA ALA A 188 5.64 -9.56 15.22
C ALA A 188 5.45 -8.35 14.28
N ILE A 189 5.28 -8.58 12.97
CA ILE A 189 4.99 -7.51 12.01
C ILE A 189 3.68 -6.81 12.38
N ALA A 190 2.60 -7.55 12.63
CA ALA A 190 1.30 -6.98 12.97
C ALA A 190 1.39 -6.10 14.22
N ALA A 191 2.07 -6.56 15.28
CA ALA A 191 2.25 -5.79 16.50
C ALA A 191 3.05 -4.50 16.27
N MET A 192 4.11 -4.53 15.46
CA MET A 192 4.95 -3.37 15.19
C MET A 192 4.27 -2.34 14.28
N ILE A 193 3.66 -2.79 13.17
CA ILE A 193 3.09 -1.86 12.18
C ILE A 193 1.77 -1.25 12.64
N ASN A 194 1.01 -1.96 13.48
CA ASN A 194 -0.22 -1.46 14.08
C ASN A 194 0.00 -0.77 15.43
N GLY A 195 1.26 -0.51 15.79
CA GLY A 195 1.62 0.31 16.95
C GLY A 195 1.14 -0.25 18.29
N LEU A 196 1.12 -1.58 18.45
CA LEU A 196 0.79 -2.19 19.74
C LEU A 196 1.68 -1.59 20.83
N ARG A 197 1.08 -1.02 21.87
CA ARG A 197 1.74 -0.17 22.88
C ARG A 197 2.54 -0.97 23.92
N VAL A 198 3.31 -1.94 23.45
CA VAL A 198 4.18 -2.82 24.24
C VAL A 198 5.61 -2.34 24.11
N ASP A 199 6.43 -2.51 25.16
CA ASP A 199 7.84 -2.13 25.14
C ASP A 199 8.61 -2.82 24.01
N GLU A 200 9.48 -2.06 23.32
CA GLU A 200 10.32 -2.61 22.27
C GLU A 200 11.25 -3.72 22.77
N ASP A 201 11.74 -3.59 24.00
CA ASP A 201 12.61 -4.59 24.61
C ASP A 201 11.87 -5.90 24.91
N TYR A 202 10.57 -5.82 25.23
CA TYR A 202 9.72 -6.99 25.33
C TYR A 202 9.58 -7.67 23.96
N LEU A 203 9.28 -6.92 22.89
CA LEU A 203 9.16 -7.48 21.54
C LEU A 203 10.48 -8.14 21.08
N LYS A 204 11.63 -7.52 21.39
CA LYS A 204 12.97 -8.09 21.15
C LYS A 204 13.21 -9.37 21.92
N GLY A 205 12.84 -9.40 23.21
CA GLY A 205 12.96 -10.59 24.05
C GLY A 205 12.06 -11.74 23.60
N ARG A 206 10.84 -11.42 23.17
CA ARG A 206 9.83 -12.40 22.73
C ARG A 206 10.11 -12.96 21.34
N PHE A 207 10.68 -12.16 20.44
CA PHE A 207 10.98 -12.53 19.06
C PHE A 207 12.49 -12.42 18.73
N PRO A 208 13.38 -13.12 19.48
CA PRO A 208 14.83 -12.87 19.46
C PRO A 208 15.52 -13.31 18.17
N THR A 209 14.91 -14.21 17.40
CA THR A 209 15.45 -14.68 16.11
C THR A 209 14.96 -13.85 14.92
N LEU A 210 14.09 -12.87 15.17
CA LEU A 210 13.38 -12.11 14.15
C LEU A 210 13.80 -10.63 14.08
N LEU A 211 14.57 -10.16 15.08
CA LEU A 211 15.06 -8.80 15.26
C LEU A 211 16.58 -8.74 15.16
#